data_AF-A0A2D5YAD0-F1
#
_entry.id   AF-A0A2D5YAD0-F1
#
_cell.length_a   1.000
_cell.length_b   1.000
_cell.length_c   1.000
_cell.angle_alpha   90.00
_cell.angle_beta   90.00
_cell.angle_gamma   90.00
#
_symmetry.space_group_name_H-M   'P 1'
#
loop_
_entity.id
_entity.type
_entity.pdbx_description
1 polymer ?
#
loop_
_entity_poly.entity_id
_entity_poly.type
_entity_poly.pdbx_seq_one_letter_code
_entity_poly.pdbx_strand_id
1 'polypeptide(L)'
;MDMKNPASTILIVSLFFSFATAALLAKNEGSLELPLPEGATITYQGSLGVSMYSINSTDLEHSMMITRMPSVQGIDKGAMLKIMSDTFVQQMKAQESIVGKLSPENPVPEDFKGEHFSGQVIRFTLQSEVLKSLEKNNFYLISDGTDTYNVHISGNADWVTACEKTLS
;
A
#
# COMPACT_ATOMS: atom_id res chain seq x y z
N MET A 1 -24.84 -2.94 17.96
CA MET A 1 -23.48 -3.48 17.72
C MET A 1 -23.36 -3.58 16.22
N ASP A 2 -23.08 -2.45 15.58
CA ASP A 2 -23.04 -2.35 14.12
C ASP A 2 -21.80 -3.06 13.59
N MET A 3 -22.02 -4.12 12.83
CA MET A 3 -20.99 -4.75 12.01
C MET A 3 -20.57 -3.76 10.93
N LYS A 4 -19.52 -2.97 11.21
CA LYS A 4 -18.86 -2.13 10.19
C LYS A 4 -18.33 -3.03 9.06
N ASN A 5 -18.96 -2.81 7.91
CA ASN A 5 -18.75 -3.31 6.56
C ASN A 5 -17.59 -4.32 6.34
N PRO A 6 -17.86 -5.65 6.41
CA PRO A 6 -16.86 -6.69 6.13
C PRO A 6 -16.31 -6.63 4.69
N ALA A 7 -17.01 -5.96 3.77
CA ALA A 7 -16.57 -5.83 2.38
C ALA A 7 -15.23 -5.07 2.26
N SER A 8 -14.99 -4.03 3.06
CA SER A 8 -13.75 -3.25 2.99
C SER A 8 -12.54 -4.07 3.48
N THR A 9 -12.72 -4.83 4.57
CA THR A 9 -11.70 -5.72 5.12
C THR A 9 -11.41 -6.91 4.21
N ILE A 10 -12.44 -7.52 3.60
CA ILE A 10 -12.28 -8.66 2.68
C ILE A 10 -11.51 -8.24 1.42
N LEU A 11 -11.76 -7.04 0.91
CA LEU A 11 -11.17 -6.57 -0.34
C LEU A 11 -9.68 -6.24 -0.21
N ILE A 12 -9.33 -5.62 0.92
CA ILE A 12 -7.95 -5.39 1.33
C ILE A 12 -7.20 -6.73 1.44
N VAL A 13 -7.80 -7.73 2.09
CA VAL A 13 -7.20 -9.07 2.25
C VAL A 13 -7.06 -9.84 0.93
N SER A 14 -8.01 -9.74 -0.01
CA SER A 14 -7.92 -10.42 -1.30
C SER A 14 -6.84 -9.86 -2.22
N LEU A 15 -6.57 -8.55 -2.15
CA LEU A 15 -5.45 -7.94 -2.89
C LEU A 15 -4.10 -8.43 -2.37
N PHE A 16 -4.00 -8.71 -1.07
CA PHE A 16 -2.79 -9.20 -0.43
C PHE A 16 -2.37 -10.62 -0.82
N PHE A 17 -3.33 -11.53 -1.02
CA PHE A 17 -3.01 -12.92 -1.31
C PHE A 17 -2.42 -13.16 -2.70
N SER A 18 -2.60 -12.22 -3.64
CA SER A 18 -2.13 -12.37 -5.02
C SER A 18 -0.62 -12.16 -5.18
N PHE A 19 0.05 -11.51 -4.22
CA PHE A 19 1.48 -11.20 -4.28
C PHE A 19 2.35 -12.14 -3.43
N ALA A 20 1.74 -12.95 -2.56
CA ALA A 20 2.46 -13.78 -1.58
C ALA A 20 3.19 -14.99 -2.19
N THR A 21 2.86 -15.42 -3.41
CA THR A 21 3.48 -16.61 -4.02
C THR A 21 4.95 -16.42 -4.44
N ALA A 22 5.45 -15.19 -4.52
CA ALA A 22 6.84 -14.90 -4.91
C ALA A 22 7.83 -14.84 -3.73
N ALA A 23 7.37 -14.75 -2.48
CA ALA A 23 8.20 -14.38 -1.32
C ALA A 23 8.81 -15.55 -0.52
N LEU A 24 8.78 -16.79 -1.04
CA LEU A 24 9.06 -18.02 -0.27
C LEU A 24 10.50 -18.16 0.29
N LEU A 25 11.41 -17.21 0.05
CA LEU A 25 12.84 -17.33 0.38
C LEU A 25 13.44 -16.14 1.15
N ALA A 26 12.66 -15.12 1.51
CA ALA A 26 13.23 -13.91 2.08
C ALA A 26 13.26 -13.89 3.61
N LYS A 27 14.38 -13.43 4.16
CA LYS A 27 14.62 -13.24 5.59
C LYS A 27 13.82 -12.04 6.08
N ASN A 28 13.00 -12.19 7.12
CA ASN A 28 12.33 -11.06 7.76
C ASN A 28 13.40 -10.16 8.41
N GLU A 29 13.79 -9.09 7.73
CA GLU A 29 14.63 -8.05 8.32
C GLU A 29 13.78 -7.07 9.14
N GLY A 30 14.43 -6.45 10.14
CA GLY A 30 13.82 -5.84 11.33
C GLY A 30 12.85 -4.67 11.12
N SER A 31 12.46 -4.06 12.24
CA SER A 31 11.49 -2.96 12.29
C SER A 31 11.88 -1.83 11.34
N LEU A 32 10.93 -1.37 10.53
CA LEU A 32 11.08 -0.17 9.72
C LEU A 32 10.95 1.04 10.67
N GLU A 33 11.99 1.84 10.80
CA GLU A 33 11.96 3.07 11.60
C GLU A 33 11.43 4.21 10.71
N LEU A 34 10.24 4.70 11.04
CA LEU A 34 9.54 5.76 10.31
C LEU A 34 9.10 6.88 11.26
N PRO A 35 9.18 8.16 10.85
CA PRO A 35 8.57 9.27 11.56
C PRO A 35 7.05 9.14 11.42
N LEU A 36 6.39 8.77 12.51
CA LEU A 36 4.95 8.56 12.50
C LEU A 36 4.22 9.91 12.47
N PRO A 37 3.06 9.99 11.79
CA PRO A 37 2.14 11.11 11.98
C PRO A 37 1.81 11.32 13.46
N GLU A 38 1.54 12.57 13.86
CA GLU A 38 1.26 12.90 15.26
C GLU A 38 0.10 12.07 15.82
N GLY A 39 0.32 11.47 17.00
CA GLY A 39 -0.68 10.64 17.67
C GLY A 39 -0.93 9.27 17.02
N ALA A 40 -0.21 8.92 15.94
CA ALA A 40 -0.33 7.61 15.32
C ALA A 40 0.43 6.52 16.08
N THR A 41 -0.06 5.29 15.97
CA THR A 41 0.58 4.09 16.52
C THR A 41 0.96 3.15 15.40
N ILE A 42 2.09 2.45 15.56
CA ILE A 42 2.56 1.45 14.60
C ILE A 42 2.43 0.05 15.19
N THR A 43 1.92 -0.87 14.39
CA THR A 43 1.89 -2.31 14.68
C THR A 43 2.60 -3.05 13.56
N TYR A 44 3.41 -4.04 13.94
CA TYR A 44 4.19 -4.85 13.01
C TYR A 44 3.68 -6.29 12.99
N GLN A 45 3.49 -6.82 11.79
CA GLN A 45 3.15 -8.20 11.54
C GLN A 45 4.03 -8.71 10.39
N GLY A 46 4.93 -9.65 10.68
CA GLY A 46 5.78 -10.29 9.68
C GLY A 46 5.53 -11.78 9.59
N SER A 47 5.40 -12.32 8.39
CA SER A 47 5.25 -13.76 8.14
C SER A 47 5.73 -14.12 6.75
N LEU A 48 6.41 -15.27 6.61
CA LEU A 48 6.80 -15.86 5.32
C LEU A 48 7.54 -14.90 4.37
N GLY A 49 8.46 -14.08 4.90
CA GLY A 49 9.24 -13.13 4.09
C GLY A 49 8.47 -11.88 3.67
N VAL A 50 7.24 -11.66 4.14
CA VAL A 50 6.50 -10.41 3.95
C VAL A 50 6.40 -9.69 5.29
N SER A 51 6.74 -8.40 5.30
CA SER A 51 6.63 -7.54 6.47
C SER A 51 5.51 -6.53 6.28
N MET A 52 4.58 -6.47 7.22
CA MET A 52 3.46 -5.53 7.21
C MET A 52 3.54 -4.60 8.42
N TYR A 53 3.40 -3.31 8.16
CA TYR A 53 3.35 -2.24 9.15
C TYR A 53 2.01 -1.55 9.02
N SER A 54 1.20 -1.55 10.08
CA SER A 54 -0.07 -0.81 10.14
C SER A 54 0.10 0.37 11.08
N ILE A 55 -0.05 1.57 10.52
CA ILE A 55 0.09 2.87 11.16
C ILE A 55 -1.29 3.49 11.24
N ASN A 56 -1.87 3.52 12.44
CA ASN A 56 -3.25 3.94 12.63
C ASN A 56 -3.29 5.19 13.50
N SER A 57 -4.19 6.12 13.14
CA SER A 57 -4.52 7.26 14.01
C SER A 57 -5.54 6.85 15.08
N THR A 58 -5.89 7.77 15.97
CA THR A 58 -7.01 7.59 16.92
C THR A 58 -8.39 7.64 16.23
N ASP A 59 -8.48 8.26 15.06
CA ASP A 59 -9.63 8.16 14.16
C ASP A 59 -9.60 6.82 13.41
N LEU A 60 -10.70 6.07 13.51
CA LEU A 60 -10.85 4.72 12.95
C LEU A 60 -10.92 4.71 11.41
N GLU A 61 -11.10 5.86 10.77
CA GLU A 61 -11.12 5.98 9.30
C GLU A 61 -9.74 6.30 8.71
N HIS A 62 -8.78 6.64 9.58
CA HIS A 62 -7.43 7.05 9.23
C HIS A 62 -6.42 5.94 9.48
N SER A 63 -5.90 5.37 8.40
CA SER A 63 -4.88 4.33 8.46
C SER A 63 -3.89 4.46 7.31
N MET A 64 -2.67 4.00 7.57
CA MET A 64 -1.65 3.72 6.57
C MET A 64 -1.16 2.29 6.79
N MET A 65 -1.01 1.55 5.71
CA MET A 65 -0.49 0.20 5.74
C MET A 65 0.63 0.07 4.74
N ILE A 66 1.78 -0.41 5.19
CA ILE A 66 2.98 -0.61 4.37
C ILE A 66 3.26 -2.11 4.36
N THR A 67 3.26 -2.71 3.18
CA THR A 67 3.64 -4.11 2.97
C THR A 67 4.95 -4.14 2.19
N ARG A 68 6.02 -4.57 2.86
CA ARG A 68 7.33 -4.80 2.26
C ARG A 68 7.38 -6.20 1.67
N MET A 69 7.65 -6.24 0.37
CA MET A 69 7.98 -7.43 -0.39
C MET A 69 9.48 -7.37 -0.72
N PRO A 70 10.29 -8.21 -0.07
CA PRO A 70 11.72 -8.24 -0.32
C PRO A 70 12.03 -8.68 -1.74
N SER A 71 13.10 -8.14 -2.31
CA SER A 71 13.52 -8.55 -3.64
C SER A 71 13.99 -9.99 -3.67
N VAL A 72 13.67 -10.68 -4.77
CA VAL A 72 14.23 -11.98 -5.11
C VAL A 72 15.41 -11.77 -6.05
N GLN A 73 16.56 -12.37 -5.73
CA GLN A 73 17.74 -12.30 -6.61
C GLN A 73 17.40 -12.81 -8.02
N GLY A 74 17.77 -12.03 -9.04
CA GLY A 74 17.57 -12.38 -10.44
C GLY A 74 16.29 -11.84 -11.09
N ILE A 75 15.42 -11.15 -10.35
CA ILE A 75 14.28 -10.43 -10.93
C ILE A 75 14.65 -8.97 -11.17
N ASP A 76 14.43 -8.48 -12.40
CA ASP A 76 14.56 -7.06 -12.71
C ASP A 76 13.52 -6.25 -11.93
N LYS A 77 13.97 -5.21 -11.21
CA LYS A 77 13.13 -4.45 -10.28
C LYS A 77 12.07 -3.64 -11.01
N GLY A 78 12.39 -3.11 -12.18
CA GLY A 78 11.43 -2.43 -13.05
C GLY A 78 10.34 -3.40 -13.53
N ALA A 79 10.73 -4.62 -13.92
CA ALA A 79 9.80 -5.67 -14.29
C ALA A 79 8.89 -6.09 -13.11
N MET A 80 9.43 -6.22 -11.90
CA MET A 80 8.62 -6.53 -10.71
C MET A 80 7.60 -5.41 -10.42
N LEU A 81 8.06 -4.15 -10.40
CA LEU A 81 7.20 -2.99 -10.18
C LEU A 81 6.08 -2.93 -11.24
N LYS A 82 6.40 -3.23 -12.50
CA LYS A 82 5.42 -3.31 -13.58
C LYS A 82 4.43 -4.45 -13.37
N ILE A 83 4.88 -5.67 -13.06
CA ILE A 83 4.00 -6.82 -12.81
C ILE A 83 3.04 -6.52 -11.67
N MET A 84 3.54 -5.90 -10.60
CA MET A 84 2.71 -5.52 -9.46
C MET A 84 1.67 -4.46 -9.83
N SER A 85 2.09 -3.43 -10.57
CA SER A 85 1.19 -2.41 -11.09
C SER A 85 0.10 -3.00 -11.98
N ASP A 86 0.47 -3.79 -12.99
CA ASP A 86 -0.47 -4.42 -13.93
C ASP A 86 -1.47 -5.32 -13.18
N THR A 87 -0.98 -6.12 -12.23
CA THR A 87 -1.82 -6.99 -11.40
C THR A 87 -2.80 -6.18 -10.56
N PHE A 88 -2.32 -5.10 -9.91
CA PHE A 88 -3.16 -4.20 -9.12
C PHE A 88 -4.26 -3.57 -9.98
N VAL A 89 -3.90 -3.01 -11.15
CA VAL A 89 -4.85 -2.40 -12.08
C VAL A 89 -5.90 -3.43 -12.53
N GLN A 90 -5.49 -4.63 -12.91
CA GLN A 90 -6.41 -5.69 -13.34
C GLN A 90 -7.41 -6.06 -12.24
N GLN A 91 -6.94 -6.23 -11.00
CA GLN A 91 -7.82 -6.57 -9.87
C GLN A 91 -8.79 -5.43 -9.56
N MET A 92 -8.32 -4.18 -9.56
CA MET A 92 -9.19 -3.01 -9.35
C MET A 92 -10.25 -2.87 -10.44
N LYS A 93 -9.88 -3.06 -11.72
CA LYS A 93 -10.84 -3.05 -12.83
C LYS A 93 -11.86 -4.18 -12.72
N ALA A 94 -11.44 -5.38 -12.32
CA ALA A 94 -12.36 -6.51 -12.13
C ALA A 94 -13.37 -6.28 -11.00
N GLN A 95 -13.05 -5.40 -10.05
CA GLN A 95 -13.87 -5.11 -8.86
C GLN A 95 -14.41 -3.68 -8.84
N GLU A 96 -14.34 -2.93 -9.95
CA GLU A 96 -14.64 -1.49 -10.01
C GLU A 96 -15.99 -1.12 -9.38
N SER A 97 -17.02 -1.94 -9.62
CA SER A 97 -18.36 -1.75 -9.05
C SER A 97 -18.43 -1.74 -7.51
N ILE A 98 -17.41 -2.29 -6.85
CA ILE A 98 -17.31 -2.41 -5.40
C ILE A 98 -16.30 -1.40 -4.85
N VAL A 99 -15.13 -1.32 -5.49
CA VAL A 99 -13.96 -0.56 -4.99
C VAL A 99 -13.92 0.88 -5.46
N GLY A 100 -14.72 1.20 -6.48
CA GLY A 100 -14.66 2.48 -7.16
C GLY A 100 -13.68 2.49 -8.32
N LYS A 101 -13.62 3.65 -8.97
CA LYS A 101 -12.81 3.84 -10.17
C LYS A 101 -11.36 4.17 -9.81
N LEU A 102 -10.45 3.47 -10.47
CA LEU A 102 -9.01 3.70 -10.35
C LEU A 102 -8.57 4.92 -11.17
N SER A 103 -7.70 5.75 -10.60
CA SER A 103 -7.06 6.86 -11.30
C SER A 103 -5.57 7.02 -10.90
N PRO A 104 -4.66 7.24 -11.87
CA PRO A 104 -4.92 7.23 -13.32
C PRO A 104 -5.11 5.80 -13.84
N GLU A 105 -5.74 5.66 -15.01
CA GLU A 105 -6.02 4.33 -15.59
C GLU A 105 -4.75 3.60 -16.04
N ASN A 106 -3.76 4.36 -16.52
CA ASN A 106 -2.45 3.87 -16.96
C ASN A 106 -1.35 4.62 -16.21
N PRO A 107 -1.09 4.27 -14.95
CA PRO A 107 -0.08 4.93 -14.15
C PRO A 107 1.32 4.52 -14.61
N VAL A 108 2.25 5.47 -14.56
CA VAL A 108 3.64 5.28 -14.96
C VAL A 108 4.54 5.39 -13.73
N PRO A 109 5.68 4.66 -13.70
CA PRO A 109 6.70 4.88 -12.69
C PRO A 109 7.27 6.29 -12.77
N GLU A 110 7.43 6.91 -11.61
CA GLU A 110 8.09 8.20 -11.44
C GLU A 110 9.27 8.04 -10.49
N ASP A 111 10.30 8.86 -10.68
CA ASP A 111 11.38 8.94 -9.70
C ASP A 111 10.85 9.48 -8.37
N PHE A 112 11.21 8.81 -7.29
CA PHE A 112 10.80 9.14 -5.94
C PHE A 112 12.03 9.33 -5.07
N LYS A 113 12.08 10.44 -4.34
CA LYS A 113 13.14 10.69 -3.37
C LYS A 113 12.54 11.26 -2.11
N GLY A 114 12.37 10.39 -1.13
CA GLY A 114 12.10 10.72 0.24
C GLY A 114 13.33 10.60 1.15
N GLU A 115 13.14 10.95 2.41
CA GLU A 115 14.05 10.73 3.52
C GLU A 115 14.22 9.23 3.80
N HIS A 116 13.12 8.47 3.76
CA HIS A 116 13.15 7.03 4.07
C HIS A 116 13.12 6.11 2.86
N PHE A 117 12.49 6.54 1.76
CA PHE A 117 12.41 5.73 0.54
C PHE A 117 12.94 6.53 -0.65
N SER A 118 13.80 5.91 -1.46
CA SER A 118 14.29 6.52 -2.69
C SER A 118 14.40 5.52 -3.82
N GLY A 119 13.88 5.83 -5.00
CA GLY A 119 13.89 4.94 -6.16
C GLY A 119 12.75 5.29 -7.10
N GLN A 120 11.83 4.35 -7.35
CA GLN A 120 10.67 4.56 -8.22
C GLN A 120 9.36 4.41 -7.46
N VAL A 121 8.33 5.17 -7.85
CA VAL A 121 6.98 5.07 -7.29
C VAL A 121 5.93 5.06 -8.40
N ILE A 122 4.86 4.29 -8.20
CA ILE A 122 3.63 4.37 -8.97
C ILE A 122 2.50 4.73 -8.02
N ARG A 123 1.71 5.76 -8.37
CA ARG A 123 0.62 6.26 -7.53
C ARG A 123 -0.73 5.94 -8.13
N PHE A 124 -1.66 5.57 -7.26
CA PHE A 124 -3.05 5.32 -7.60
C PHE A 124 -3.97 5.95 -6.58
N THR A 125 -5.17 6.27 -7.03
CA THR A 125 -6.29 6.72 -6.20
C THR A 125 -7.52 5.93 -6.56
N LEU A 126 -8.33 5.56 -5.56
CA LEU A 126 -9.65 4.98 -5.77
C LEU A 126 -10.74 6.00 -5.42
N GLN A 127 -11.67 6.19 -6.35
CA GLN A 127 -12.85 7.02 -6.16
C GLN A 127 -14.09 6.13 -6.15
N SER A 128 -14.63 5.85 -4.96
CA SER A 128 -15.81 5.01 -4.78
C SER A 128 -17.04 5.85 -4.46
N GLU A 129 -18.11 5.65 -5.23
CA GLU A 129 -19.43 6.20 -4.89
C GLU A 129 -20.13 5.39 -3.79
N VAL A 130 -19.68 4.16 -3.54
CA VAL A 130 -20.24 3.21 -2.56
C VAL A 130 -19.57 3.36 -1.20
N LEU A 131 -18.25 3.57 -1.17
CA LEU A 131 -17.45 3.72 0.05
C LEU A 131 -17.18 5.20 0.38
N LYS A 132 -18.26 5.99 0.51
CA LYS A 132 -18.18 7.46 0.73
C LYS A 132 -17.50 7.88 2.03
N SER A 133 -17.37 6.99 3.01
CA SER A 133 -16.70 7.27 4.28
C SER A 133 -15.18 7.33 4.17
N LEU A 134 -14.61 6.98 3.02
CA LEU A 134 -13.17 7.01 2.78
C LEU A 134 -12.89 8.15 1.80
N GLU A 135 -12.73 9.39 2.30
CA GLU A 135 -12.53 10.59 1.46
C GLU A 135 -11.37 10.42 0.47
N LYS A 136 -10.28 9.76 0.91
CA LYS A 136 -9.12 9.42 0.09
C LYS A 136 -8.71 7.98 0.34
N ASN A 137 -8.48 7.24 -0.75
CA ASN A 137 -7.86 5.92 -0.77
C ASN A 137 -6.70 5.97 -1.77
N ASN A 138 -5.49 6.18 -1.26
CA ASN A 138 -4.29 6.31 -2.07
C ASN A 138 -3.44 5.05 -1.96
N PHE A 139 -2.88 4.62 -3.09
CA PHE A 139 -1.95 3.50 -3.15
C PHE A 139 -0.64 3.94 -3.78
N TYR A 140 0.46 3.46 -3.22
CA TYR A 140 1.81 3.72 -3.70
C TYR A 140 2.53 2.39 -3.83
N LEU A 141 3.01 2.08 -5.03
CA LEU A 141 3.96 1.00 -5.25
C LEU A 141 5.35 1.61 -5.33
N ILE A 142 6.18 1.41 -4.31
CA ILE A 142 7.50 2.01 -4.19
C ILE A 142 8.56 0.92 -4.38
N SER A 143 9.58 1.16 -5.19
CA SER A 143 10.78 0.33 -5.27
C SER A 143 11.98 1.18 -4.84
N ASP A 144 12.59 0.87 -3.69
CA ASP A 144 13.70 1.67 -3.11
C ASP A 144 15.09 1.27 -3.63
N GLY A 145 15.13 0.44 -4.67
CA GLY A 145 16.37 -0.12 -5.19
C GLY A 145 16.86 -1.34 -4.43
N THR A 146 16.22 -1.76 -3.33
CA THR A 146 16.46 -3.04 -2.65
C THR A 146 15.18 -3.84 -2.60
N ASP A 147 14.09 -3.28 -2.10
CA ASP A 147 12.79 -3.93 -1.91
C ASP A 147 11.68 -3.20 -2.63
N THR A 148 10.50 -3.84 -2.68
CA THR A 148 9.28 -3.21 -3.18
C THR A 148 8.25 -3.13 -2.06
N TYR A 149 7.54 -2.01 -1.99
CA TYR A 149 6.57 -1.70 -0.97
C TYR A 149 5.24 -1.40 -1.63
N ASN A 150 4.17 -1.99 -1.10
CA ASN A 150 2.82 -1.54 -1.36
C ASN A 150 2.34 -0.74 -0.16
N VAL A 151 2.04 0.53 -0.38
CA VAL A 151 1.52 1.43 0.65
C VAL A 151 0.08 1.77 0.32
N HIS A 152 -0.82 1.57 1.28
CA HIS A 152 -2.20 1.99 1.20
C HIS A 152 -2.47 3.02 2.30
N ILE A 153 -3.02 4.18 1.93
CA ILE A 153 -3.40 5.25 2.84
C ILE A 153 -4.89 5.51 2.66
N SER A 154 -5.61 5.44 3.78
CA SER A 154 -7.02 5.79 3.86
C SER A 154 -7.21 6.90 4.88
N GLY A 155 -7.95 7.94 4.51
CA GLY A 155 -8.39 8.99 5.44
C GLY A 155 -8.72 10.31 4.76
N ASN A 156 -8.75 11.39 5.55
CA ASN A 156 -8.95 12.74 5.03
C ASN A 156 -7.65 13.31 4.42
N ALA A 157 -7.74 14.52 3.83
CA ALA A 157 -6.61 15.16 3.16
C ALA A 157 -5.41 15.45 4.10
N ASP A 158 -5.67 15.83 5.35
CA ASP A 158 -4.63 16.15 6.32
C ASP A 158 -3.84 14.89 6.74
N TRP A 159 -4.56 13.79 6.97
CA TRP A 159 -3.97 12.48 7.26
C TRP A 159 -3.12 11.98 6.09
N VAL A 160 -3.65 12.03 4.88
CA VAL A 160 -2.91 11.65 3.67
C VAL A 160 -1.62 12.47 3.56
N THR A 161 -1.69 13.79 3.75
CA THR A 161 -0.52 14.67 3.69
C THR A 161 0.51 14.31 4.77
N ALA A 162 0.08 13.97 5.98
CA ALA A 162 0.97 13.55 7.06
C ALA A 162 1.65 12.21 6.76
N CYS A 163 0.90 11.24 6.22
CA CYS A 163 1.44 9.95 5.82
C CYS A 163 2.39 10.07 4.62
N GLU A 164 2.09 10.92 3.63
CA GLU A 164 2.99 11.18 2.51
C GLU A 164 4.33 11.73 2.99
N LYS A 165 4.32 12.60 4.03
CA LYS A 165 5.56 13.07 4.67
C LYS A 165 6.39 11.94 5.28
N THR A 166 5.74 10.94 5.88
CA THR A 166 6.41 9.74 6.42
C THR A 166 7.06 8.90 5.32
N LEU A 167 6.50 8.91 4.11
CA LEU A 167 7.07 8.19 2.95
C LEU A 167 8.17 9.00 2.25
N SER A 168 8.05 10.33 2.27
CA SER A 168 9.01 11.25 1.66
C SER A 168 10.19 11.56 2.58
#